data_AF-K1S8P4-F1
#
_entry.id   AF-K1S8P4-F1
#
_cell.length_a   1.000
_cell.length_b   1.000
_cell.length_c   1.000
_cell.angle_alpha   90.00
_cell.angle_beta   90.00
_cell.angle_gamma   90.00
#
_symmetry.space_group_name_H-M   'P 1'
#
loop_
_entity.id
_entity.type
_entity.pdbx_description
1 polymer ?
#
loop_
_entity_poly.entity_id
_entity_poly.type
_entity_poly.pdbx_seq_one_letter_code
_entity_poly.pdbx_strand_id
1 'polypeptide(L)' 'MTGSAGIFLFTKESDTAFGVSVDIMTSKQFYAWVFGLGGKVRIISPQNVVDEFKKQLENVNDSF' A
#
# COMPACT_ATOMS: atom_id res chain seq x y z
N MET A 1 -0.99 26.41 -4.58
CA MET A 1 -1.08 24.96 -4.39
C MET A 1 -2.56 24.59 -4.32
N THR A 2 -3.16 24.26 -5.45
CA THR A 2 -4.53 23.74 -5.51
C THR A 2 -4.49 22.28 -5.09
N GLY A 3 -4.81 22.00 -3.82
CA GLY A 3 -5.05 20.63 -3.38
C GLY A 3 -6.33 20.13 -4.03
N SER A 4 -6.20 19.26 -5.03
CA SER A 4 -7.31 18.39 -5.43
C SER A 4 -7.76 17.64 -4.17
N ALA A 5 -9.04 17.72 -3.82
CA ALA A 5 -9.60 16.88 -2.78
C ALA A 5 -9.50 15.42 -3.27
N GLY A 6 -8.45 14.71 -2.84
CA GLY A 6 -8.26 13.30 -3.16
C GLY A 6 -9.51 12.52 -2.74
N ILE A 7 -10.07 11.76 -3.66
CA ILE A 7 -11.28 10.97 -3.41
C ILE A 7 -10.85 9.77 -2.55
N PHE A 8 -11.13 9.83 -1.25
CA PHE A 8 -11.01 8.67 -0.38
C PHE A 8 -12.21 7.75 -0.61
N LEU A 9 -12.01 6.69 -1.40
CA LEU A 9 -13.03 5.67 -1.59
C LEU A 9 -12.85 4.57 -0.56
N PHE A 10 -13.87 4.38 0.28
CA PHE A 10 -13.95 3.25 1.20
C PHE A 10 -14.88 2.19 0.63
N THR A 11 -14.42 0.94 0.63
CA THR A 11 -15.22 -0.20 0.18
C THR A 11 -15.29 -1.21 1.31
N LYS A 12 -16.50 -1.61 1.72
CA LYS A 12 -16.66 -2.71 2.67
C LYS A 12 -16.32 -4.02 1.94
N GLU A 13 -15.31 -4.73 2.43
CA GLU A 13 -14.91 -6.03 1.89
C GLU A 13 -15.57 -7.16 2.69
N SER A 14 -15.67 -7.00 4.01
CA SER A 14 -16.34 -7.95 4.92
C SER A 14 -16.78 -7.25 6.21
N ASP A 15 -17.11 -8.02 7.25
CA ASP A 15 -17.38 -7.48 8.60
C ASP A 15 -16.11 -7.08 9.35
N THR A 16 -14.96 -7.60 8.94
CA THR A 16 -13.66 -7.37 9.60
C THR A 16 -12.62 -6.71 8.71
N ALA A 17 -12.97 -6.38 7.46
CA ALA A 17 -12.04 -5.78 6.50
C ALA A 17 -12.73 -4.73 5.62
N PHE A 18 -11.95 -3.74 5.21
CA PHE A 18 -12.35 -2.72 4.24
C PHE A 18 -11.18 -2.43 3.29
N GLY A 19 -11.52 -2.06 2.07
CA GLY A 19 -10.61 -1.48 1.09
C GLY A 19 -10.64 0.04 1.18
N VAL A 20 -9.51 0.67 0.88
CA VAL A 20 -9.41 2.12 0.72
C VAL A 20 -8.58 2.45 -0.52
N SER A 21 -9.11 3.32 -1.37
CA SER A 21 -8.35 3.93 -2.47
C SER A 21 -7.92 5.33 -2.07
N VAL A 22 -6.63 5.60 -2.20
CA VAL A 22 -6.00 6.87 -1.81
C VAL A 22 -5.03 7.33 -2.88
N ASP A 23 -4.94 8.64 -3.06
CA ASP A 23 -3.85 9.24 -3.83
C ASP A 23 -2.61 9.31 -2.94
N ILE A 24 -1.56 8.57 -3.31
CA ILE A 24 -0.31 8.51 -2.55
C ILE A 24 0.91 8.46 -3.47
N MET A 25 1.99 9.12 -3.04
CA MET A 25 3.29 9.01 -3.69
C MET A 25 3.98 7.72 -3.22
N THR A 26 4.24 6.78 -4.13
CA THR A 26 4.96 5.55 -3.80
C THR A 26 6.44 5.84 -3.56
N SER A 27 7.00 5.24 -2.50
CA SER A 27 8.40 5.42 -2.09
C SER A 27 8.84 4.28 -1.17
N LYS A 28 10.16 4.12 -0.97
CA LYS A 28 10.71 3.13 -0.03
C LYS A 28 10.15 3.31 1.40
N GLN A 29 9.97 4.56 1.83
CA GLN A 29 9.41 4.92 3.13
C GLN A 29 7.96 4.46 3.27
N PHE A 30 7.14 4.71 2.25
CA PHE A 30 5.77 4.22 2.22
C PHE A 30 5.72 2.68 2.35
N TYR A 31 6.56 1.98 1.58
CA TYR A 31 6.63 0.51 1.66
C TYR A 31 7.09 0.01 3.03
N ALA A 32 8.04 0.69 3.67
CA ALA A 32 8.48 0.35 5.02
C ALA A 32 7.33 0.48 6.05
N TRP A 33 6.46 1.49 5.90
CA TRP A 33 5.28 1.62 6.75
C TRP A 33 4.28 0.49 6.54
N VAL A 34 3.98 0.14 5.28
CA VAL A 34 3.09 -1.00 4.97
C VAL A 34 3.67 -2.30 5.52
N PHE A 35 4.97 -2.52 5.35
CA PHE A 35 5.68 -3.68 5.89
C PHE A 35 5.58 -3.76 7.43
N GLY A 36 5.78 -2.62 8.11
CA GLY A 36 5.69 -2.54 9.57
C GLY A 36 4.32 -2.90 10.16
N LEU A 37 3.26 -2.96 9.35
CA LEU A 37 1.92 -3.39 9.78
C LEU A 37 1.77 -4.91 9.85
N GLY A 38 2.81 -5.69 9.55
CA GLY A 38 2.86 -7.14 9.81
C GLY A 38 1.82 -7.94 9.04
N GLY A 39 1.53 -7.56 7.80
CA GLY A 39 0.60 -8.28 6.92
C GLY A 39 -0.89 -7.98 7.14
N LYS A 40 -1.23 -7.10 8.09
CA LYS A 40 -2.61 -6.63 8.31
C LYS A 40 -3.13 -5.69 7.23
N VAL A 41 -2.22 -5.09 6.45
CA VAL A 41 -2.52 -4.24 5.30
C VAL A 41 -1.85 -4.81 4.07
N ARG A 42 -2.53 -4.70 2.93
CA ARG A 42 -2.06 -5.17 1.63
C ARG A 42 -2.31 -4.11 0.57
N ILE A 43 -1.34 -3.91 -0.31
CA ILE A 43 -1.55 -3.17 -1.55
C ILE A 43 -2.11 -4.16 -2.57
N ILE A 44 -3.29 -3.86 -3.11
CA ILE A 44 -3.99 -4.74 -4.06
C ILE A 44 -4.04 -4.16 -5.48
N SER A 45 -3.84 -2.85 -5.62
CA SER A 45 -3.84 -2.15 -6.90
C SER A 45 -3.13 -0.79 -6.78
N PRO A 46 -2.68 -0.20 -7.90
CA PRO A 46 -2.52 -0.84 -9.21
C PRO A 46 -1.38 -1.89 -9.21
N GLN A 47 -1.38 -2.80 -10.19
CA GLN A 47 -0.49 -3.97 -10.21
C GLN A 47 1.00 -3.59 -10.17
N ASN A 48 1.40 -2.51 -10.87
CA ASN A 48 2.80 -2.05 -10.84
C ASN A 48 3.28 -1.71 -9.42
N VAL A 49 2.41 -1.14 -8.58
CA VAL A 49 2.75 -0.79 -7.19
C VAL A 49 2.81 -2.05 -6.31
N VAL A 50 1.97 -3.05 -6.60
CA VAL A 50 2.05 -4.37 -5.96
C VAL A 50 3.39 -5.03 -6.26
N ASP A 51 3.82 -4.99 -7.53
CA ASP A 51 5.07 -5.60 -7.98
C ASP A 51 6.29 -4.86 -7.42
N GLU A 52 6.26 -3.52 -7.36
CA GLU A 52 7.27 -2.71 -6.70
C GLU A 52 7.42 -3.08 -5.22
N PHE A 53 6.31 -3.26 -4.50
CA PHE A 53 6.34 -3.65 -3.09
C PHE A 53 6.89 -5.06 -2.89
N LYS A 54 6.45 -6.04 -3.70
CA LYS A 54 7.00 -7.41 -3.67
C LYS A 54 8.51 -7.41 -3.86
N LYS A 55 9.02 -6.65 -4.84
CA LYS A 55 10.46 -6.51 -5.06
C LYS A 55 11.19 -5.91 -3.85
N GLN A 56 10.59 -4.96 -3.12
CA GLN A 56 11.19 -4.47 -1.88
C GLN A 56 11.26 -5.55 -0.80
N LEU A 57 10.23 -6.40 -0.68
CA LEU A 57 10.22 -7.51 0.28
C LEU A 57 11.27 -8.58 -0.06
N GLU A 58 11.44 -8.91 -1.34
CA GLU A 58 12.49 -9.81 -1.82
C GLU A 58 13.88 -9.29 -1.45
N ASN A 59 14.16 -8.00 -1.70
CA ASN A 59 15.44 -7.40 -1.31
C ASN A 59 15.69 -7.47 0.22
N VAL A 60 14.65 -7.32 1.04
CA VAL A 60 14.77 -7.46 2.50
C VAL A 60 15.08 -8.91 2.86
N ASN A 61 14.36 -9.87 2.27
CA ASN A 61 14.59 -11.29 2.53
C ASN A 61 15.99 -11.75 2.09
N ASP A 62 16.53 -11.21 1.00
CA ASP A 62 17.89 -11.53 0.54
C ASP A 62 19.00 -10.89 1.41
N SER A 63 18.64 -9.92 2.26
CA SER A 63 19.60 -9.17 3.09
C SER A 63 19.79 -9.74 4.50
N PHE A 64 19.08 -10.82 4.87
CA PHE A 64 19.11 -11.47 6.19
C PHE A 64 19.11 -12.99 6.06
#